data_AF-U5C3W1-F1
#
_entry.id   AF-U5C3W1-F1
#
_cell.length_a   1.000
_cell.length_b   1.000
_cell.length_c   1.000
_cell.angle_alpha   90.00
_cell.angle_beta   90.00
_cell.angle_gamma   90.00
#
_symmetry.space_group_name_H-M   'P 1'
#
loop_
_entity.id
_entity.type
_entity.pdbx_description
1 polymer ?
#
loop_
_entity_poly.entity_id
_entity_poly.type
_entity_poly.pdbx_seq_one_letter_code
_entity_poly.pdbx_strand_id
1 'polypeptide(L)'
;MIFLLDANIPPSLQEDILEHQVIHVQSLTEGTATKDKEINDFSFENECVLITKDTDFYDSFLLTGKPPKLILVKLGNVRLRELRSYFRKNWKLIEELIQTHPLLILTKDSIKVTA
;
A
#
# COMPACT_ATOMS: atom_id res chain seq x y z
N MET A 1 1.23 -12.89 -0.59
CA MET A 1 2.24 -11.80 -0.68
C MET A 1 2.38 -11.15 0.70
N ILE A 2 3.38 -10.28 0.90
CA ILE A 2 3.49 -9.45 2.11
C ILE A 2 3.04 -8.03 1.76
N PHE A 3 2.10 -7.47 2.53
CA PHE A 3 1.64 -6.09 2.38
C PHE A 3 2.10 -5.26 3.57
N LEU A 4 2.77 -4.13 3.30
CA LEU A 4 3.17 -3.16 4.30
C LEU A 4 2.19 -1.97 4.25
N LEU A 5 1.50 -1.73 5.35
CA LEU A 5 0.60 -0.59 5.53
C LEU A 5 1.39 0.58 6.12
N ASP A 6 1.43 1.69 5.38
CA ASP A 6 2.02 2.95 5.83
C ASP A 6 1.22 3.57 6.99
N ALA A 7 1.82 4.53 7.71
CA ALA A 7 1.25 5.13 8.92
C ALA A 7 -0.08 5.88 8.66
N ASN A 8 -0.29 6.35 7.42
CA ASN A 8 -1.53 7.00 6.99
C ASN A 8 -2.66 6.01 6.62
N ILE A 9 -2.37 4.71 6.61
CA ILE A 9 -3.33 3.64 6.41
C ILE A 9 -3.74 3.10 7.78
N PRO A 10 -5.04 2.92 8.07
CA PRO A 10 -5.47 2.38 9.35
C PRO A 10 -5.05 0.90 9.50
N PRO A 11 -4.49 0.47 10.64
CA PRO A 11 -4.09 -0.92 10.89
C PRO A 11 -5.21 -1.94 10.70
N SER A 12 -6.47 -1.54 10.95
CA SER A 12 -7.65 -2.41 10.78
C SER A 12 -7.95 -2.78 9.33
N LEU A 13 -7.28 -2.16 8.35
CA LEU A 13 -7.38 -2.57 6.94
C LEU A 13 -6.83 -3.99 6.72
N GLN A 14 -5.96 -4.49 7.60
CA GLN A 14 -5.44 -5.86 7.54
C GLN A 14 -6.55 -6.92 7.50
N GLU A 15 -7.69 -6.65 8.14
CA GLU A 15 -8.84 -7.55 8.18
C GLU A 15 -9.52 -7.73 6.81
N ASP A 16 -9.26 -6.82 5.87
CA ASP A 16 -9.83 -6.83 4.52
C ASP A 16 -8.84 -7.33 3.46
N ILE A 17 -7.61 -7.66 3.87
CA ILE A 17 -6.54 -8.22 3.04
C ILE A 17 -6.38 -9.69 3.45
N LEU A 18 -7.15 -10.55 2.82
CA LEU A 18 -7.25 -11.96 3.19
C LEU A 18 -6.10 -12.78 2.61
N GLU A 19 -5.76 -13.91 3.25
CA GLU A 19 -4.80 -14.90 2.75
C GLU A 19 -3.37 -14.37 2.50
N HIS A 20 -3.04 -13.24 3.11
CA HIS A 20 -1.74 -12.61 3.00
C HIS A 20 -1.22 -12.14 4.35
N GLN A 21 0.09 -12.00 4.43
CA GLN A 21 0.72 -11.38 5.57
C GLN A 21 0.60 -9.87 5.44
N VAL A 22 0.08 -9.22 6.48
CA VAL A 22 -0.04 -7.76 6.55
C VAL A 22 0.77 -7.26 7.72
N ILE A 23 1.63 -6.30 7.44
CA ILE A 23 2.49 -5.63 8.43
C ILE A 23 2.09 -4.17 8.42
N HIS A 24 1.93 -3.56 9.58
CA HIS A 24 1.72 -2.12 9.68
C HIS A 24 3.02 -1.47 10.14
N VAL A 25 3.41 -0.30 9.62
CA VAL A 25 4.67 0.36 10.00
C VAL A 25 4.79 0.61 11.51
N GLN A 26 3.67 0.78 12.22
CA GLN A 26 3.63 0.82 13.69
C GLN A 26 4.26 -0.38 14.40
N SER A 27 4.32 -1.54 13.74
CA SER A 27 4.94 -2.76 14.27
C SER A 27 6.43 -2.86 13.97
N LEU A 28 7.00 -1.93 13.19
CA LEU A 28 8.44 -1.81 12.97
C LEU A 28 9.10 -1.17 14.20
N THR A 29 10.43 -1.29 14.30
CA THR A 29 11.22 -0.87 15.47
C THR A 29 10.98 0.59 15.87
N GLU A 30 10.84 1.49 14.90
CA GLU A 30 10.59 2.93 15.10
C GLU A 30 9.09 3.30 15.04
N GLY A 31 8.20 2.32 14.85
CA GLY A 31 6.76 2.52 14.79
C GLY A 31 6.34 3.55 13.73
N THR A 32 5.51 4.53 14.11
CA THR A 32 5.11 5.63 13.20
C THR A 32 6.21 6.65 12.91
N ALA A 33 7.34 6.59 13.60
CA ALA A 33 8.49 7.45 13.33
C ALA A 33 9.47 6.85 12.31
N THR A 34 9.18 5.63 11.82
CA THR A 34 9.93 4.96 10.75
C THR A 34 9.98 5.89 9.53
N LYS A 35 11.19 6.18 9.04
CA LYS A 35 11.41 7.10 7.93
C LYS A 35 11.07 6.44 6.60
N ASP A 36 10.72 7.22 5.58
CA ASP A 36 10.42 6.70 4.23
C ASP A 36 11.55 5.84 3.66
N LYS A 37 12.81 6.20 3.95
CA LYS A 37 13.97 5.39 3.58
C LYS A 37 13.93 3.99 4.20
N GLU A 38 13.60 3.89 5.48
CA GLU A 38 13.51 2.62 6.20
C GLU A 38 12.31 1.80 5.74
N ILE A 39 11.17 2.45 5.46
CA ILE A 39 9.99 1.80 4.87
C ILE A 39 10.34 1.23 3.49
N ASN A 40 11.05 2.00 2.66
CA ASN A 40 11.51 1.57 1.34
C ASN A 40 12.51 0.41 1.43
N ASP A 41 13.50 0.52 2.31
CA ASP A 41 14.52 -0.53 2.49
C ASP A 41 13.87 -1.82 3.03
N PHE A 42 12.97 -1.72 4.02
CA PHE A 42 12.18 -2.86 4.50
C PHE A 42 11.33 -3.48 3.39
N SER A 43 10.66 -2.65 2.58
CA SER A 43 9.84 -3.13 1.46
C SER A 43 10.66 -3.83 0.39
N PHE A 44 11.90 -3.39 0.18
CA PHE A 44 12.83 -4.02 -0.75
C PHE A 44 13.36 -5.35 -0.23
N GLU A 45 13.86 -5.37 1.02
CA GLU A 45 14.45 -6.57 1.64
C GLU A 45 13.45 -7.71 1.82
N ASN A 46 12.18 -7.38 2.08
CA ASN A 46 11.11 -8.35 2.34
C ASN A 46 10.17 -8.56 1.15
N GLU A 47 10.48 -7.99 -0.01
CA GLU A 47 9.64 -8.05 -1.23
C GLU A 47 8.16 -7.65 -0.98
N CYS A 48 7.96 -6.65 -0.11
CA CYS A 48 6.63 -6.20 0.28
C CYS A 48 6.00 -5.32 -0.82
N VAL A 49 4.67 -5.34 -0.84
CA VAL A 49 3.87 -4.30 -1.49
C VAL A 49 3.56 -3.21 -0.48
N LEU A 50 4.03 -1.98 -0.70
CA LEU A 50 3.67 -0.83 0.13
C LEU A 50 2.28 -0.32 -0.24
N ILE A 51 1.41 -0.16 0.75
CA ILE A 51 0.11 0.53 0.62
C ILE A 51 0.20 1.86 1.37
N THR A 52 -0.01 2.96 0.66
CA THR A 52 0.12 4.32 1.22
C THR A 52 -0.86 5.31 0.58
N LYS A 53 -1.17 6.40 1.27
CA LYS A 53 -1.81 7.60 0.72
C LYS A 53 -0.80 8.71 0.38
N ASP A 54 0.44 8.57 0.83
CA ASP A 54 1.47 9.58 0.66
C ASP A 54 2.00 9.58 -0.78
N THR A 55 2.05 10.75 -1.39
CA THR A 55 2.57 10.92 -2.75
C THR A 55 4.09 10.87 -2.80
N ASP A 56 4.78 11.07 -1.68
CA ASP A 56 6.25 11.06 -1.64
C ASP A 56 6.81 9.68 -2.01
N PHE A 57 6.11 8.59 -1.65
CA PHE A 57 6.45 7.23 -2.10
C PHE A 57 6.19 7.02 -3.59
N TYR A 58 5.19 7.68 -4.17
CA TYR A 58 4.94 7.63 -5.61
C TYR A 58 6.04 8.34 -6.39
N ASP A 59 6.46 9.52 -5.91
CA ASP A 59 7.56 10.26 -6.54
C ASP A 59 8.88 9.48 -6.39
N SER A 60 9.15 8.90 -5.21
CA SER A 60 10.27 7.99 -4.98
C SER A 60 10.23 6.78 -5.93
N PHE A 61 9.06 6.17 -6.12
CA PHE A 61 8.88 5.03 -7.02
C PHE A 61 9.28 5.40 -8.45
N LEU A 62 8.80 6.55 -8.95
CA LEU A 62 9.12 7.00 -10.31
C LEU A 62 10.59 7.37 -10.48
N LEU A 63 11.21 7.98 -9.47
CA LEU A 63 12.59 8.46 -9.54
C LEU A 63 13.63 7.36 -9.33
N THR A 64 13.35 6.40 -8.44
CA THR A 64 14.34 5.45 -7.94
C THR A 64 13.91 3.99 -7.99
N GLY A 65 12.67 3.70 -8.40
CA GLY A 65 12.12 2.34 -8.37
C GLY A 65 11.88 1.81 -6.96
N LYS A 66 11.81 2.69 -5.95
CA LYS A 66 11.54 2.34 -4.55
C LYS A 66 10.23 2.97 -4.07
N PRO A 67 9.31 2.20 -3.47
CA PRO A 67 9.41 0.77 -3.17
C PRO A 67 9.27 -0.11 -4.44
N PRO A 68 9.64 -1.42 -4.40
CA PRO A 68 9.55 -2.28 -5.58
C PRO A 68 8.12 -2.50 -6.09
N LYS A 69 7.13 -2.51 -5.18
CA LYS A 69 5.70 -2.55 -5.51
C LYS A 69 4.91 -1.56 -4.66
N LEU A 70 4.02 -0.80 -5.29
CA LEU A 70 3.31 0.30 -4.66
C LEU A 70 1.81 0.28 -4.98
N ILE A 71 0.97 0.42 -3.96
CA ILE A 71 -0.45 0.71 -4.07
C ILE A 71 -0.70 2.09 -3.46
N LEU A 72 -0.95 3.06 -4.34
CA LEU A 72 -1.26 4.43 -3.94
C LEU A 72 -2.78 4.62 -3.80
N VAL A 73 -3.24 4.96 -2.60
CA VAL A 73 -4.65 5.14 -2.27
C VAL A 73 -5.08 6.60 -2.49
N LYS A 74 -5.63 6.91 -3.67
CA LYS A 74 -6.18 8.24 -4.03
C LYS A 74 -7.71 8.30 -3.93
N LEU A 75 -8.25 7.86 -2.79
CA LEU A 75 -9.69 7.95 -2.50
C LEU A 75 -10.11 9.30 -1.90
N GLY A 76 -9.14 10.17 -1.58
CA GLY A 76 -9.35 11.40 -0.82
C GLY A 76 -9.59 11.14 0.66
N ASN A 77 -10.15 12.12 1.36
CA ASN A 77 -10.54 11.96 2.76
C ASN A 77 -11.84 11.14 2.86
N VAL A 78 -11.70 9.84 3.06
CA VAL A 78 -12.81 8.88 3.23
C VAL A 78 -12.84 8.36 4.65
N ARG A 79 -14.04 8.04 5.15
CA ARG A 79 -14.19 7.41 6.46
C ARG A 79 -13.57 6.01 6.44
N LEU A 80 -13.11 5.53 7.60
CA LEU A 80 -12.56 4.18 7.74
C LEU A 80 -13.48 3.11 7.12
N ARG A 81 -14.78 3.17 7.41
CA ARG A 81 -15.79 2.24 6.85
C ARG A 81 -15.82 2.23 5.32
N GLU A 82 -15.61 3.39 4.68
CA GLU A 82 -15.65 3.54 3.22
C GLU A 82 -14.36 3.00 2.60
N LEU A 83 -13.21 3.26 3.22
CA LEU A 83 -11.93 2.66 2.83
C LEU A 83 -12.00 1.13 2.89
N ARG A 84 -12.43 0.59 4.03
CA ARG A 84 -12.60 -0.86 4.22
C ARG A 84 -13.58 -1.45 3.22
N SER A 85 -14.71 -0.79 2.99
CA SER A 85 -15.69 -1.24 1.98
C SER A 85 -15.11 -1.22 0.57
N TYR A 86 -14.26 -0.24 0.23
CA TYR A 86 -13.56 -0.20 -1.05
C TYR A 86 -12.62 -1.38 -1.22
N PHE A 87 -11.79 -1.66 -0.20
CA PHE A 87 -10.87 -2.80 -0.23
C PHE A 87 -11.62 -4.11 -0.33
N ARG A 88 -12.62 -4.37 0.53
CA ARG A 88 -13.46 -5.59 0.45
C ARG A 88 -14.07 -5.81 -0.92
N LYS A 89 -14.59 -4.75 -1.54
CA LYS A 89 -15.23 -4.84 -2.87
C LYS A 89 -14.23 -5.15 -3.98
N ASN A 90 -13.02 -4.61 -3.90
CA ASN A 90 -12.05 -4.64 -5.01
C ASN A 90 -10.83 -5.52 -4.73
N TRP A 91 -10.72 -6.17 -3.57
CA TRP A 91 -9.50 -6.83 -3.12
C TRP A 91 -8.95 -7.83 -4.14
N LYS A 92 -9.83 -8.70 -4.64
CA LYS A 92 -9.46 -9.70 -5.66
C LYS A 92 -8.84 -9.06 -6.90
N LEU A 93 -9.41 -7.96 -7.39
CA LEU A 93 -8.88 -7.23 -8.55
C LEU A 93 -7.55 -6.54 -8.22
N ILE A 94 -7.42 -5.94 -7.02
CA ILE A 94 -6.17 -5.32 -6.56
C ILE A 94 -5.05 -6.36 -6.50
N GLU A 95 -5.34 -7.53 -5.92
CA GLU A 95 -4.41 -8.65 -5.80
C GLU A 95 -3.95 -9.17 -7.18
N GLU A 96 -4.90 -9.41 -8.10
CA GLU A 96 -4.59 -9.86 -9.45
C GLU A 96 -3.70 -8.85 -10.20
N LEU A 97 -4.02 -7.55 -10.09
CA LEU A 97 -3.28 -6.51 -10.82
C LEU A 97 -1.87 -6.27 -10.26
N ILE A 98 -1.68 -6.29 -8.93
CA ILE A 98 -0.36 -6.02 -8.30
C ILE A 98 0.64 -7.17 -8.52
N GLN A 99 0.17 -8.35 -8.93
CA GLN A 99 1.05 -9.45 -9.33
C GLN A 99 1.82 -9.11 -10.61
N THR A 100 1.16 -8.46 -11.57
CA THR A 100 1.70 -8.18 -12.92
C THR A 100 2.15 -6.73 -13.12
N HIS A 101 1.65 -5.80 -12.31
CA HIS A 101 1.99 -4.39 -12.39
C HIS A 101 2.66 -3.93 -11.09
N PRO A 102 3.81 -3.23 -11.15
CA PRO A 102 4.52 -2.81 -9.93
C PRO A 102 3.84 -1.62 -9.24
N LEU A 103 2.94 -0.90 -9.91
CA LEU A 103 2.25 0.24 -9.33
C LEU A 103 0.76 0.26 -9.69
N LEU A 104 -0.07 0.35 -8.65
CA LEU A 104 -1.51 0.58 -8.73
C LEU A 104 -1.86 1.93 -8.10
N ILE A 105 -2.78 2.67 -8.73
CA ILE A 105 -3.37 3.88 -8.19
C ILE A 105 -4.87 3.67 -8.02
N LEU A 106 -5.31 3.57 -6.77
CA LEU A 106 -6.70 3.36 -6.41
C LEU A 106 -7.44 4.69 -6.37
N THR A 107 -8.43 4.88 -7.24
CA THR A 107 -9.32 6.05 -7.24
C THR A 107 -10.76 5.61 -6.97
N LYS A 108 -11.66 6.57 -6.71
CA LYS A 108 -13.08 6.26 -6.44
C LYS A 108 -13.74 5.51 -7.60
N ASP A 109 -13.37 5.85 -8.83
CA ASP A 109 -14.04 5.38 -10.04
C ASP A 109 -13.29 4.25 -10.76
N SER A 110 -11.99 4.10 -10.48
CA SER A 110 -11.13 3.14 -11.20
C SER A 110 -9.87 2.75 -10.43
N ILE A 111 -9.28 1.62 -10.80
CA ILE A 111 -7.92 1.22 -10.41
C ILE A 111 -7.05 1.41 -11.65
N LYS A 112 -6.08 2.32 -11.56
CA LYS A 112 -5.12 2.56 -12.65
C LYS A 112 -3.88 1.72 -12.44
N VAL A 113 -3.33 1.18 -13.52
CA VAL A 113 -2.07 0.43 -13.52
C VAL A 113 -1.06 1.16 -14.39
N THR A 114 0.22 0.98 -14.09
CA THR A 114 1.31 1.36 -14.99
C THR A 114 2.10 0.12 -15.38
N ALA A 115 2.51 0.08 -16.64
CA ALA A 115 3.41 -0.93 -17.20
C ALA A 115 4.86 -0.64 -16.80
#